data_AF-A0A2V9VE53-F1
#
_entry.id   AF-A0A2V9VE53-F1
#
_cell.length_a   1.000
_cell.length_b   1.000
_cell.length_c   1.000
_cell.angle_alpha   90.00
_cell.angle_beta   90.00
_cell.angle_gamma   90.00
#
_symmetry.space_group_name_H-M   'P 1'
#
loop_
_entity.id
_entity.type
_entity.pdbx_description
1 polymer ?
#
loop_
_entity_poly.entity_id
_entity_poly.type
_entity_poly.pdbx_seq_one_letter_code
_entity_poly.pdbx_strand_id
1 'polypeptide(L)'
;MRYNLALTDFQLNQFEHAQQPLVAAVKRWPDIFQLNSLYGAVLMKMGELGAAYDALRHARELNAQDATTIEMLYATTMDLARQSQGKGQYPDSLRYLDEAAGLKPLDPEPHRRMAEVYMLAGRPSEAKAEREKAERLAKSAG
;
A
#
# COMPACT_ATOMS: atom_id res chain seq x y z
N MET A 1 -26.64 -0.71 -7.24
CA MET A 1 -26.29 -0.81 -8.68
C MET A 1 -24.92 -0.22 -9.03
N ARG A 2 -24.49 0.92 -8.46
CA ARG A 2 -23.19 1.55 -8.83
C ARG A 2 -21.94 0.75 -8.44
N TYR A 3 -21.97 0.00 -7.32
CA TYR A 3 -20.88 -0.90 -6.92
C TYR A 3 -20.64 -2.02 -7.94
N ASN A 4 -21.69 -2.73 -8.35
CA ASN A 4 -21.56 -3.85 -9.29
C ASN A 4 -21.05 -3.39 -10.66
N LEU A 5 -21.48 -2.22 -11.15
CA LEU A 5 -20.96 -1.66 -12.39
C LEU A 5 -19.48 -1.33 -12.27
N ALA A 6 -19.07 -0.61 -11.22
CA ALA A 6 -17.67 -0.29 -11.00
C ALA A 6 -16.79 -1.54 -10.83
N LEU A 7 -17.32 -2.60 -10.21
CA LEU A 7 -16.65 -3.88 -10.10
C LEU A 7 -16.49 -4.56 -11.48
N THR A 8 -17.53 -4.52 -12.33
CA THR A 8 -17.45 -5.02 -13.70
C THR A 8 -16.45 -4.22 -14.54
N ASP A 9 -16.48 -2.89 -14.46
CA ASP A 9 -15.52 -2.02 -15.16
C ASP A 9 -14.08 -2.30 -14.70
N PHE A 10 -13.86 -2.51 -13.40
CA PHE A 10 -12.57 -2.92 -12.86
C PHE A 10 -12.12 -4.29 -13.42
N GLN A 11 -13.02 -5.27 -13.48
CA GLN A 11 -12.72 -6.59 -14.06
C GLN A 11 -12.40 -6.51 -15.56
N LEU A 12 -12.95 -5.52 -16.26
CA LEU A 12 -12.68 -5.23 -17.67
C LEU A 12 -11.46 -4.33 -17.89
N ASN A 13 -10.69 -4.00 -16.84
CA ASN A 13 -9.59 -3.03 -16.85
C ASN A 13 -9.98 -1.61 -17.32
N GLN A 14 -11.25 -1.23 -17.17
CA GLN A 14 -11.77 0.10 -17.49
C GLN A 14 -11.75 0.99 -16.24
N PHE A 15 -10.55 1.27 -15.73
CA PHE A 15 -10.37 1.91 -14.43
C PHE A 15 -10.92 3.34 -14.39
N GLU A 16 -10.76 4.10 -15.46
CA GLU A 16 -11.27 5.46 -15.59
C GLU A 16 -12.80 5.50 -15.53
N HIS A 17 -13.48 4.52 -16.15
CA HIS A 17 -14.93 4.38 -16.10
C HIS A 17 -15.42 3.96 -14.71
N ALA A 18 -14.66 3.09 -14.03
CA ALA A 18 -14.97 2.68 -12.66
C ALA A 18 -14.79 3.83 -11.63
N GLN A 19 -13.86 4.76 -11.88
CA GLN A 19 -13.49 5.79 -10.90
C GLN A 19 -14.63 6.76 -10.58
N GLN A 20 -15.24 7.37 -11.60
CA GLN A 20 -16.29 8.38 -11.42
C GLN A 20 -17.49 7.91 -10.57
N PRO A 21 -18.11 6.75 -10.83
CA PRO A 21 -19.21 6.26 -10.01
C PRO A 21 -18.76 5.92 -8.59
N LEU A 22 -17.51 5.48 -8.39
CA LEU A 22 -16.96 5.18 -7.07
C LEU A 22 -16.74 6.45 -6.24
N VAL A 23 -16.25 7.56 -6.83
CA VAL A 23 -16.10 8.84 -6.13
C VAL A 23 -17.41 9.29 -5.48
N ALA A 24 -18.52 9.21 -6.23
CA ALA A 24 -19.84 9.57 -5.70
C ALA A 24 -20.31 8.57 -4.63
N ALA A 25 -20.00 7.28 -4.79
CA ALA A 25 -20.39 6.24 -3.85
C ALA A 25 -19.65 6.36 -2.51
N VAL A 26 -18.33 6.54 -2.51
CA VAL A 26 -17.54 6.69 -1.26
C VAL A 26 -17.90 7.97 -0.51
N LYS A 27 -18.22 9.06 -1.22
CA LYS A 27 -18.72 10.30 -0.59
C LYS A 27 -20.07 10.10 0.09
N ARG A 28 -20.95 9.26 -0.48
CA ARG A 28 -22.28 9.02 0.06
C ARG A 28 -22.29 7.99 1.19
N TRP A 29 -21.40 7.00 1.10
CA TRP A 29 -21.32 5.89 2.04
C TRP A 29 -19.85 5.63 2.42
N PRO A 30 -19.24 6.53 3.21
CA PRO A 30 -17.82 6.44 3.54
C PRO A 30 -17.48 5.24 4.41
N ASP A 31 -18.45 4.67 5.13
CA ASP A 31 -18.20 3.61 6.12
C ASP A 31 -18.35 2.19 5.56
N ILE A 32 -18.51 2.05 4.24
CA ILE A 32 -18.57 0.73 3.58
C ILE A 32 -17.17 0.35 3.13
N PHE A 33 -16.56 -0.63 3.80
CA PHE A 33 -15.18 -1.02 3.52
C PHE A 33 -15.01 -1.53 2.08
N GLN A 34 -15.98 -2.26 1.51
CA GLN A 34 -15.89 -2.78 0.14
C GLN A 34 -15.86 -1.65 -0.90
N LEU A 35 -16.56 -0.54 -0.65
CA LEU A 35 -16.53 0.62 -1.55
C LEU A 35 -15.17 1.30 -1.52
N ASN A 36 -14.61 1.51 -0.33
CA ASN A 36 -13.29 2.11 -0.18
C ASN A 36 -12.18 1.20 -0.71
N SER A 37 -12.29 -0.12 -0.48
CA SER A 37 -11.35 -1.12 -0.99
C SER A 37 -11.36 -1.17 -2.53
N LEU A 38 -12.55 -1.20 -3.15
CA LEU A 38 -12.68 -1.15 -4.62
C LEU A 38 -12.20 0.20 -5.20
N TYR A 39 -12.51 1.32 -4.54
CA TYR A 39 -12.03 2.63 -4.97
C TYR A 39 -10.51 2.74 -4.88
N GLY A 40 -9.93 2.27 -3.79
CA GLY A 40 -8.48 2.17 -3.63
C GLY A 40 -7.83 1.26 -4.67
N ALA A 41 -8.44 0.12 -4.99
CA ALA A 41 -7.97 -0.78 -6.04
C ALA A 41 -7.95 -0.12 -7.42
N VAL A 42 -9.02 0.61 -7.78
CA VAL A 42 -9.10 1.37 -9.04
C VAL A 42 -8.00 2.43 -9.09
N LEU A 43 -7.83 3.22 -8.04
CA LEU A 43 -6.79 4.24 -7.96
C LEU A 43 -5.38 3.66 -8.05
N MET A 44 -5.14 2.52 -7.40
CA MET A 44 -3.86 1.80 -7.46
C MET A 44 -3.55 1.38 -8.90
N LYS A 45 -4.55 0.89 -9.65
CA LYS A 45 -4.39 0.51 -11.06
C LYS A 45 -4.18 1.70 -11.99
N MET A 46 -4.70 2.88 -11.63
CA MET A 46 -4.46 4.13 -12.35
C MET A 46 -3.10 4.78 -12.00
N GLY A 47 -2.35 4.24 -11.04
CA GLY A 47 -1.08 4.82 -10.58
C GLY A 47 -1.24 6.04 -9.65
N GLU A 48 -2.46 6.33 -9.21
CA GLU A 48 -2.78 7.41 -8.28
C GLU A 48 -2.48 6.97 -6.84
N LEU A 49 -1.21 6.65 -6.57
CA LEU A 49 -0.76 5.93 -5.37
C LEU A 49 -1.15 6.62 -4.05
N GLY A 50 -1.08 7.96 -4.00
CA GLY A 50 -1.45 8.72 -2.79
C GLY A 50 -2.94 8.58 -2.45
N ALA A 51 -3.81 8.77 -3.44
CA ALA A 51 -5.25 8.61 -3.26
C ALA A 51 -5.62 7.14 -2.99
N ALA A 52 -4.94 6.20 -3.65
CA ALA A 52 -5.11 4.77 -3.40
C ALA A 52 -4.78 4.42 -1.95
N TYR A 53 -3.67 4.95 -1.43
CA TYR A 53 -3.26 4.76 -0.03
C TYR A 53 -4.33 5.25 0.94
N ASP A 54 -4.85 6.47 0.76
CA ASP A 54 -5.87 7.02 1.65
C ASP A 54 -7.16 6.17 1.65
N ALA A 55 -7.63 5.75 0.47
CA ALA A 55 -8.82 4.93 0.34
C ALA A 55 -8.63 3.52 0.94
N LEU A 56 -7.49 2.88 0.69
CA LEU A 56 -7.18 1.54 1.21
C LEU A 56 -6.94 1.55 2.72
N ARG A 57 -6.31 2.61 3.25
CA ARG A 57 -6.13 2.80 4.69
C ARG A 57 -7.48 2.95 5.38
N HIS A 58 -8.38 3.78 4.85
CA HIS A 58 -9.74 3.90 5.39
C HIS A 58 -10.51 2.58 5.32
N ALA A 59 -10.40 1.84 4.21
CA ALA A 59 -10.98 0.50 4.10
C ALA A 59 -10.47 -0.47 5.17
N ARG A 60 -9.17 -0.42 5.50
CA ARG A 60 -8.53 -1.21 6.56
C ARG A 60 -8.91 -0.75 7.97
N GLU A 61 -9.19 0.54 8.17
CA GLU A 61 -9.75 1.05 9.43
C GLU A 61 -11.17 0.49 9.67
N LEU A 62 -11.99 0.40 8.62
CA LEU A 62 -13.34 -0.16 8.67
C LEU A 62 -13.36 -1.68 8.80
N ASN A 63 -12.46 -2.37 8.10
CA ASN A 63 -12.26 -3.80 8.24
C ASN A 63 -10.77 -4.11 8.30
N ALA A 64 -10.30 -4.14 9.55
CA ALA A 64 -9.28 -5.01 10.08
C ALA A 64 -8.82 -6.09 9.09
N GLN A 65 -9.36 -7.28 9.25
CA GLN A 65 -8.73 -8.54 8.88
C GLN A 65 -8.88 -8.90 7.39
N ASP A 66 -9.35 -7.98 6.54
CA ASP A 66 -9.53 -8.22 5.12
C ASP A 66 -8.18 -8.39 4.40
N ALA A 67 -7.83 -9.64 4.07
CA ALA A 67 -6.56 -9.99 3.47
C ALA A 67 -6.32 -9.24 2.14
N THR A 68 -7.35 -9.08 1.30
CA THR A 68 -7.23 -8.40 0.01
C THR A 68 -6.87 -6.93 0.18
N THR A 69 -7.49 -6.23 1.13
CA THR A 69 -7.17 -4.83 1.45
C THR A 69 -5.77 -4.70 2.04
N ILE A 70 -5.36 -5.63 2.92
CA ILE A 70 -3.99 -5.67 3.46
C ILE A 70 -2.96 -5.84 2.33
N GLU A 71 -3.21 -6.76 1.39
CA GLU A 71 -2.35 -6.99 0.23
C GLU A 71 -2.22 -5.74 -0.65
N MET A 72 -3.34 -5.09 -0.97
CA MET A 72 -3.33 -3.87 -1.80
C MET A 72 -2.66 -2.69 -1.09
N LEU A 73 -2.92 -2.50 0.20
CA LEU A 73 -2.29 -1.44 0.98
C LEU A 73 -0.79 -1.68 1.14
N TYR A 74 -0.38 -2.94 1.33
CA TYR A 74 1.04 -3.33 1.33
C TYR A 74 1.71 -2.99 -0.01
N ALA A 75 1.12 -3.39 -1.14
CA ALA A 75 1.68 -3.05 -2.45
C ALA A 75 1.78 -1.53 -2.67
N THR A 76 0.72 -0.80 -2.33
CA THR A 76 0.65 0.66 -2.49
C THR A 76 1.69 1.38 -1.62
N THR A 77 1.87 0.95 -0.36
CA THR A 77 2.89 1.52 0.54
C THR A 77 4.31 1.23 0.05
N MET A 78 4.56 0.05 -0.50
CA MET A 78 5.86 -0.29 -1.10
C MET A 78 6.17 0.56 -2.35
N ASP A 79 5.17 0.85 -3.18
CA ASP A 79 5.33 1.72 -4.35
C ASP A 79 5.54 3.19 -3.95
N LEU A 80 4.80 3.70 -2.95
CA LEU A 80 5.02 5.04 -2.39
C LEU A 80 6.40 5.17 -1.75
N ALA A 81 6.87 4.14 -1.06
CA ALA A 81 8.22 4.09 -0.51
C ALA A 81 9.28 4.21 -1.60
N ARG A 82 9.15 3.43 -2.68
CA ARG A 82 10.05 3.47 -3.85
C ARG A 82 10.01 4.84 -4.54
N GLN A 83 8.82 5.41 -4.72
CA GLN A 83 8.66 6.73 -5.33
C GLN A 83 9.34 7.82 -4.48
N SER A 84 9.14 7.78 -3.16
CA SER A 84 9.75 8.73 -2.21
C SER A 84 11.27 8.58 -2.19
N GLN A 85 11.80 7.35 -2.19
CA GLN A 85 13.23 7.07 -2.31
C GLN A 85 13.81 7.69 -3.59
N GLY A 86 13.15 7.48 -4.75
CA GLY A 86 13.60 8.03 -6.03
C GLY A 86 13.63 9.57 -6.07
N LYS A 87 12.82 10.22 -5.23
CA LYS A 87 12.81 11.67 -5.03
C LYS A 87 13.80 12.16 -3.97
N GLY A 88 14.56 11.25 -3.35
CA GLY A 88 15.45 11.57 -2.22
C GLY A 88 14.71 11.88 -0.90
N GLN A 89 13.41 11.61 -0.84
CA GLN A 89 12.56 11.82 0.34
C GLN A 89 12.68 10.61 1.28
N TYR A 90 13.88 10.42 1.83
CA TYR A 90 14.19 9.25 2.67
C TYR A 90 13.29 9.11 3.91
N PRO A 91 12.93 10.19 4.65
CA PRO A 91 12.01 10.06 5.77
C PRO A 91 10.63 9.51 5.39
N ASP A 92 10.05 9.98 4.28
CA ASP A 92 8.77 9.49 3.79
C ASP A 92 8.87 8.04 3.31
N SER A 93 9.96 7.71 2.60
CA SER A 93 10.22 6.34 2.18
C SER A 93 10.27 5.37 3.36
N LEU A 94 11.02 5.71 4.41
CA LEU A 94 11.12 4.91 5.63
C LEU A 94 9.77 4.77 6.35
N ARG A 95 8.98 5.85 6.42
CA ARG A 95 7.63 5.81 7.01
C ARG A 95 6.72 4.81 6.29
N TYR A 96 6.70 4.83 4.96
CA TYR A 96 5.90 3.89 4.19
C TYR A 96 6.39 2.45 4.31
N LEU A 97 7.71 2.23 4.39
CA LEU A 97 8.28 0.89 4.60
C LEU A 97 7.94 0.35 5.99
N ASP A 98 7.89 1.21 7.01
CA ASP A 98 7.53 0.81 8.38
C ASP A 98 6.07 0.35 8.46
N GLU A 99 5.18 1.08 7.77
CA GLU A 99 3.81 0.67 7.61
C GLU A 99 3.69 -0.67 6.84
N ALA A 100 4.44 -0.85 5.75
CA ALA A 100 4.48 -2.10 5.00
C ALA A 100 4.96 -3.29 5.88
N ALA A 101 5.96 -3.08 6.72
CA ALA A 101 6.43 -4.08 7.70
C ALA A 101 5.34 -4.40 8.74
N GLY A 102 4.56 -3.41 9.18
CA GLY A 102 3.42 -3.62 10.08
C GLY A 102 2.26 -4.39 9.43
N LEU A 103 2.04 -4.22 8.12
CA LEU A 103 1.01 -4.94 7.36
C LEU A 103 1.36 -6.41 7.14
N LYS A 104 2.64 -6.70 6.90
CA LYS A 104 3.17 -8.06 6.73
C LYS A 104 4.39 -8.30 7.62
N PRO A 105 4.19 -8.61 8.92
CA PRO A 105 5.30 -8.72 9.88
C PRO A 105 6.32 -9.82 9.60
N LEU A 106 5.94 -10.83 8.79
CA LEU A 106 6.81 -11.95 8.42
C LEU A 106 7.53 -11.74 7.08
N ASP A 107 7.22 -10.65 6.36
CA ASP A 107 7.84 -10.36 5.08
C ASP A 107 9.21 -9.67 5.28
N PRO A 108 10.32 -10.24 4.80
CA PRO A 108 11.63 -9.62 4.90
C PRO A 108 11.80 -8.40 3.97
N GLU A 109 10.97 -8.24 2.93
CA GLU A 109 11.21 -7.28 1.87
C GLU A 109 11.17 -5.80 2.32
N PRO A 110 10.23 -5.32 3.16
CA PRO A 110 10.25 -3.95 3.67
C PRO A 110 11.56 -3.62 4.40
N HIS A 111 12.07 -4.55 5.21
CA HIS A 111 13.33 -4.40 5.92
C HIS A 111 14.54 -4.34 4.98
N ARG A 112 14.55 -5.11 3.88
CA ARG A 112 15.60 -4.99 2.84
C ARG A 112 15.61 -3.59 2.22
N ARG A 113 14.43 -3.07 1.88
CA ARG A 113 14.30 -1.72 1.31
C ARG A 113 14.68 -0.64 2.31
N MET A 114 14.33 -0.79 3.59
CA MET A 114 14.77 0.16 4.62
C MET A 114 16.30 0.21 4.70
N ALA A 115 16.97 -0.94 4.60
CA ALA A 115 18.42 -0.99 4.58
C ALA A 115 19.02 -0.20 3.40
N GLU A 116 18.45 -0.34 2.20
CA GLU A 116 18.85 0.44 1.02
C GLU A 116 18.64 1.94 1.24
N VAL A 117 17.47 2.34 1.76
CA VAL A 117 17.15 3.75 2.03
C VAL A 117 18.06 4.35 3.11
N TYR A 118 18.36 3.60 4.17
CA TYR A 118 19.31 4.04 5.20
C TYR A 118 20.72 4.21 4.64
N MET A 119 21.18 3.34 3.73
CA MET A 119 22.47 3.52 3.04
C MET A 119 22.49 4.81 2.22
N LEU A 120 21.44 5.07 1.44
CA LEU A 120 21.31 6.30 0.64
C LEU A 120 21.24 7.56 1.51
N ALA A 121 20.69 7.44 2.72
CA ALA A 121 20.62 8.51 3.71
C ALA A 121 21.92 8.69 4.53
N GLY A 122 22.98 7.94 4.25
CA GLY A 122 24.26 8.03 4.99
C GLY A 122 24.19 7.44 6.40
N ARG A 123 23.29 6.48 6.63
CA ARG A 123 22.98 5.86 7.93
C ARG A 123 23.31 4.35 7.93
N PRO A 124 24.60 3.97 7.81
CA PRO A 124 25.00 2.57 7.60
C PRO A 124 24.73 1.66 8.81
N SER A 125 24.72 2.21 10.03
CA SER A 125 24.43 1.44 11.24
C SER A 125 22.98 0.94 11.24
N GLU A 126 22.03 1.81 10.92
CA GLU A 126 20.62 1.44 10.78
C GLU A 126 20.39 0.52 9.59
N ALA A 127 21.10 0.74 8.47
CA ALA A 127 21.02 -0.14 7.32
C ALA A 127 21.42 -1.58 7.66
N LYS A 128 22.51 -1.74 8.42
CA LYS A 128 22.96 -3.06 8.89
C LYS A 128 21.90 -3.71 9.79
N ALA A 129 21.32 -2.96 10.73
CA ALA A 129 20.29 -3.48 11.62
C ALA A 129 19.05 -3.98 10.85
N GLU A 130 18.58 -3.24 9.85
CA GLU A 130 17.44 -3.64 9.03
C GLU A 130 17.76 -4.86 8.13
N ARG A 131 18.98 -4.94 7.60
CA ARG A 131 19.43 -6.11 6.85
C ARG A 131 19.45 -7.37 7.71
N GLU A 132 19.95 -7.28 8.94
CA GLU A 132 19.94 -8.41 9.88
C GLU A 132 18.52 -8.84 10.24
N LYS A 133 17.56 -7.92 10.38
CA LYS A 133 16.14 -8.26 10.58
C LYS A 133 15.58 -8.99 9.37
N ALA A 134 15.80 -8.48 8.16
CA ALA A 134 15.36 -9.11 6.92
C ALA A 134 15.92 -10.54 6.77
N GLU A 135 17.19 -10.76 7.10
CA GLU A 135 17.82 -12.08 7.06
C GLU A 135 17.22 -13.05 8.09
N ARG A 136 16.86 -12.57 9.29
CA ARG A 136 16.16 -13.39 10.30
C ARG A 136 14.78 -13.80 9.82
N LEU A 137 13.99 -12.85 9.29
CA LEU A 137 12.64 -13.10 8.78
C LEU A 137 12.66 -14.08 7.60
N ALA A 138 13.61 -13.93 6.67
CA ALA A 138 13.77 -14.83 5.53
C ALA A 138 14.09 -16.27 5.96
N LYS A 139 14.86 -16.45 7.04
CA LYS A 139 15.19 -17.78 7.59
C LYS A 139 14.00 -18.41 8.33
N SER A 140 13.12 -17.63 8.93
CA SER A 140 11.93 -18.14 9.62
C SER A 140 10.77 -18.48 8.68
N ALA A 141 10.82 -18.00 7.43
CA ALA A 141 9.76 -18.21 6.44
C ALA A 141 9.99 -19.43 5.52
N GLY A 142 11.15 -20.09 5.62
CA GLY A 142 11.49 -21.33 4.89
C GLY A 142 11.61 -22.52 5.82
#